data_AF-A0A9N9KIZ2-F1
#
_entry.id   AF-A0A9N9KIZ2-F1
#
_cell.length_a   1.000
_cell.length_b   1.000
_cell.length_c   1.000
_cell.angle_alpha   90.00
_cell.angle_beta   90.00
_cell.angle_gamma   90.00
#
_symmetry.space_group_name_H-M   'P 1'
#
loop_
_entity.id
_entity.type
_entity.pdbx_description
1 polymer ?
#
loop_
_entity_poly.entity_id
_entity_poly.type
_entity_poly.pdbx_seq_one_letter_code
_entity_poly.pdbx_strand_id
1 'polypeptide(L)' 'ILIPKAIYDYNHFMNGVDIADKYRSYYNCQLTASRTWMQLLFWLIDTAIVNSYIIYRKN' A
#
# COMPACT_ATOMS: atom_id res chain seq x y z
N ILE A 1 -0.55 23.96 -22.72
CA ILE A 1 -0.81 24.37 -21.32
C ILE A 1 0.45 24.04 -20.53
N LEU A 2 1.15 25.05 -20.00
CA LEU A 2 2.27 24.81 -19.09
C LEU A 2 1.70 24.44 -17.71
N ILE A 3 2.04 23.24 -17.22
CA ILE A 3 1.70 22.83 -15.87
C ILE A 3 2.80 23.34 -14.94
N PRO A 4 2.47 24.03 -13.84
CA PRO A 4 3.43 24.42 -12.81
C PRO A 4 4.23 23.21 -12.32
N LYS A 5 5.55 23.36 -12.18
CA LYS A 5 6.45 22.27 -11.75
C LYS A 5 5.99 21.60 -10.45
N ALA A 6 5.51 22.38 -9.49
CA ALA A 6 4.98 21.85 -8.23
C ALA A 6 3.80 20.88 -8.41
N ILE A 7 2.89 21.16 -9.36
CA ILE A 7 1.75 20.30 -9.68
C ILE A 7 2.22 19.04 -10.40
N TYR A 8 3.19 19.17 -11.29
CA TYR A 8 3.79 18.03 -11.99
C TYR A 8 4.46 17.06 -10.99
N ASP A 9 5.29 17.58 -10.09
CA ASP A 9 5.99 16.78 -9.08
C ASP A 9 4.99 16.10 -8.13
N TYR A 10 3.96 16.83 -7.66
CA TYR A 10 2.90 16.26 -6.83
C TYR A 10 2.21 15.06 -7.52
N ASN A 11 1.74 15.26 -8.76
CA ASN A 11 1.05 14.20 -9.50
C ASN A 11 1.94 12.97 -9.77
N HIS A 12 3.26 13.17 -9.89
CA HIS A 12 4.19 12.09 -10.12
C HIS A 12 4.42 11.23 -8.85
N PHE A 13 4.42 11.84 -7.66
CA PHE A 13 4.79 11.15 -6.41
C PHE A 13 3.60 10.85 -5.46
N MET A 14 2.42 11.43 -5.66
CA MET A 14 1.28 11.32 -4.72
C MET A 14 0.69 9.91 -4.57
N ASN A 15 0.84 9.03 -5.58
CA ASN A 15 0.10 7.77 -5.66
C ASN A 15 0.64 6.65 -4.77
N GLY A 16 1.68 6.89 -3.95
CA GLY A 16 2.32 5.83 -3.16
C GLY A 16 1.34 5.11 -2.20
N VAL A 17 0.46 5.87 -1.55
CA VAL A 17 -0.56 5.33 -0.63
C VAL A 17 -1.63 4.55 -1.40
N ASP A 18 -2.13 5.09 -2.52
CA ASP A 18 -3.14 4.44 -3.35
C ASP A 18 -2.62 3.11 -3.94
N ILE A 19 -1.35 3.06 -4.30
CA ILE A 19 -0.69 1.84 -4.78
C ILE A 19 -0.64 0.79 -3.65
N ALA A 20 -0.26 1.19 -2.44
CA ALA A 20 -0.22 0.28 -1.29
C ALA A 20 -1.63 -0.24 -0.93
N ASP A 21 -2.65 0.62 -0.95
CA ASP A 21 -4.03 0.22 -0.69
C ASP A 21 -4.57 -0.74 -1.76
N LYS A 22 -4.25 -0.50 -3.04
CA LYS A 22 -4.56 -1.43 -4.13
C LYS A 22 -3.93 -2.80 -3.92
N TYR A 23 -2.64 -2.88 -3.58
CA TYR A 23 -1.99 -4.16 -3.31
C TYR A 23 -2.66 -4.90 -2.16
N ARG A 24 -2.99 -4.18 -1.09
CA ARG A 24 -3.72 -4.74 0.04
C ARG A 24 -5.09 -5.26 -0.37
N SER A 25 -5.84 -4.52 -1.18
CA SER A 25 -7.15 -4.96 -1.65
C SER A 25 -7.09 -6.20 -2.54
N TYR A 26 -6.04 -6.37 -3.34
CA TYR A 26 -5.90 -7.55 -4.21
C TYR A 26 -5.40 -8.80 -3.47
N TYR A 27 -4.56 -8.63 -2.44
CA TYR A 27 -3.87 -9.74 -1.77
C TYR A 27 -4.23 -9.84 -0.27
N ASN A 28 -5.42 -9.37 0.12
CA ASN A 28 -5.83 -9.34 1.52
C ASN A 28 -5.98 -10.76 2.09
N CYS A 29 -5.39 -10.97 3.27
CA CYS A 29 -5.49 -12.23 4.01
C CYS A 29 -6.35 -12.09 5.29
N GLN A 30 -7.18 -11.04 5.38
CA GLN A 30 -7.96 -10.75 6.58
C GLN A 30 -9.06 -11.79 6.79
N LEU A 31 -9.01 -12.45 7.95
CA LEU A 31 -10.07 -13.34 8.39
C LEU A 31 -11.13 -12.56 9.18
N THR A 32 -12.36 -13.07 9.17
CA THR A 32 -13.44 -12.55 10.02
C THR A 32 -13.10 -12.82 11.49
N ALA A 33 -12.84 -11.75 12.23
CA ALA A 33 -12.45 -11.81 13.63
C ALA A 33 -13.32 -10.85 14.46
N SER A 34 -13.85 -11.35 15.58
CA SER A 34 -14.62 -10.54 16.54
C SER A 34 -13.75 -9.57 17.34
N ARG A 35 -12.44 -9.83 17.42
CA ARG A 35 -11.51 -8.99 18.17
C ARG A 35 -10.89 -7.93 17.26
N THR A 36 -11.08 -6.66 17.61
CA THR A 36 -10.63 -5.50 16.79
C THR A 36 -9.12 -5.47 16.55
N TRP A 37 -8.31 -5.88 17.52
CA TRP A 37 -6.84 -5.95 17.38
C TRP A 37 -6.38 -6.97 16.33
N MET A 38 -7.19 -8.00 16.01
CA MET A 38 -6.85 -8.95 14.95
C MET A 38 -6.88 -8.29 13.56
N GLN A 39 -7.77 -7.30 13.35
CA GLN A 39 -7.81 -6.55 12.09
C GLN A 39 -6.52 -5.76 11.87
N LEU A 40 -5.97 -5.14 12.94
CA LEU A 40 -4.68 -4.46 12.90
C LEU A 40 -3.53 -5.44 12.62
N LEU A 41 -3.57 -6.63 13.22
CA LEU A 41 -2.57 -7.67 12.97
C LEU A 41 -2.57 -8.12 11.51
N PHE A 42 -3.74 -8.44 10.94
CA PHE A 42 -3.83 -8.81 9.52
C PHE A 42 -3.37 -7.69 8.60
N TRP A 43 -3.71 -6.44 8.93
CA TRP A 43 -3.22 -5.28 8.18
C TRP A 43 -1.68 -5.18 8.18
N LEU A 44 -1.04 -5.41 9.33
CA LEU A 44 0.42 -5.43 9.44
C LEU A 44 1.04 -6.58 8.63
N ILE A 45 0.43 -7.77 8.66
CA ILE A 45 0.91 -8.94 7.92
C ILE A 45 0.82 -8.71 6.41
N ASP A 46 -0.33 -8.26 5.90
CA ASP A 46 -0.54 -7.95 4.48
C ASP A 46 0.51 -6.94 3.99
N THR A 47 0.75 -5.88 4.77
CA THR A 47 1.73 -4.84 4.46
C THR A 47 3.16 -5.39 4.46
N ALA A 48 3.52 -6.22 5.44
CA ALA A 48 4.84 -6.82 5.53
C ALA A 48 5.14 -7.77 4.35
N ILE A 49 4.15 -8.55 3.91
CA ILE A 49 4.29 -9.46 2.76
C ILE A 49 4.54 -8.65 1.48
N VAL A 50 3.72 -7.63 1.22
CA VAL A 50 3.86 -6.77 0.03
C VAL A 50 5.23 -6.07 0.02
N ASN A 51 5.65 -5.52 1.16
CA ASN A 51 6.96 -4.86 1.28
C ASN A 51 8.12 -5.84 1.06
N SER A 52 8.02 -7.05 1.61
CA SER A 52 9.03 -8.10 1.41
C SER A 52 9.17 -8.48 -0.06
N TYR A 53 8.04 -8.60 -0.78
CA TYR A 53 8.03 -8.83 -2.22
C TYR A 53 8.66 -7.68 -3.01
N ILE A 54 8.35 -6.42 -2.67
CA ILE A 54 8.93 -5.25 -3.32
C ILE A 54 10.45 -5.22 -3.14
N ILE A 55 10.95 -5.50 -1.93
CA ILE A 55 12.37 -5.59 -1.64
C ILE A 55 13.01 -6.72 -2.45
N TYR A 56 12.41 -7.92 -2.45
CA TYR A 56 12.89 -9.06 -3.22
C TYR A 56 13.01 -8.74 -4.71
N ARG A 57 12.03 -8.05 -5.30
CA ARG A 57 12.07 -7.65 -6.71
C ARG A 57 13.05 -6.54 -7.05
N LYS A 58 13.43 -5.74 -6.05
CA LYS A 58 14.34 -4.60 -6.24
C LYS A 58 15.81 -5.05 -6.22
N ASN A 59 16.08 -6.18 -5.57
CA ASN A 59 17.34 -6.92 -5.63
C ASN A 59 17.39 -7.81 -6.87
#